data_AF-A0A7S0U316-F1
#
_entry.id   AF-A0A7S0U316-F1
#
_cell.length_a   1.000
_cell.length_b   1.000
_cell.length_c   1.000
_cell.angle_alpha   90.00
_cell.angle_beta   90.00
_cell.angle_gamma   90.00
#
_symmetry.space_group_name_H-M   'P 1'
#
loop_
_entity.id
_entity.type
_entity.pdbx_description
1 polymer ?
#
loop_
_entity_poly.entity_id
_entity_poly.type
_entity_poly.pdbx_seq_one_letter_code
_entity_poly.pdbx_strand_id
1 'polypeptide(L)'
;MEDFDDTPVFRERVSHLEQQAKLLKGEIKGLIAQLKSYTQAGVEYGEHGRAFAEKTLQFGRVIPAIEGIGHTLKGLHNLVNTVNAQVTARLTEPLEALLADVKQLKVMKNALEHSEDDHYVWLSKSLQ
;
A
#
# COMPACT_ATOMS: atom_id res chain seq x y z
N MET A 1 -28.21 7.86 21.66
CA MET A 1 -26.98 7.15 22.01
C MET A 1 -27.42 5.76 22.40
N GLU A 2 -27.10 4.76 21.60
CA GLU A 2 -27.25 3.37 22.06
C GLU A 2 -26.16 3.16 23.11
N ASP A 3 -26.55 2.96 24.36
CA ASP A 3 -25.65 2.52 25.42
C ASP A 3 -25.17 1.11 25.02
N PHE A 4 -23.91 1.01 24.60
CA PHE A 4 -23.29 -0.29 24.38
C PHE A 4 -22.99 -0.88 25.76
N ASP A 5 -23.80 -1.86 26.18
CA ASP A 5 -23.46 -2.67 27.35
C ASP A 5 -22.10 -3.33 27.11
N ASP A 6 -21.13 -2.98 27.95
CA ASP A 6 -19.79 -3.53 27.96
C ASP A 6 -19.79 -4.97 28.50
N THR A 7 -20.39 -5.85 27.69
CA THR A 7 -20.53 -7.26 28.00
C THR A 7 -19.26 -8.02 27.66
N PRO A 8 -18.98 -9.16 28.34
CA PRO A 8 -17.89 -10.06 27.96
C PRO A 8 -17.93 -10.48 26.49
N VAL A 9 -19.15 -10.67 25.94
CA VAL A 9 -19.37 -11.03 24.53
C VAL A 9 -18.99 -9.89 23.59
N PHE A 10 -19.27 -8.63 23.96
CA PHE A 10 -18.84 -7.46 23.20
C PHE A 10 -17.30 -7.37 23.16
N ARG A 11 -16.64 -7.50 24.31
CA ARG A 11 -15.17 -7.51 24.41
C ARG A 11 -14.51 -8.62 23.60
N GLU A 12 -15.10 -9.82 23.59
CA GLU A 12 -14.60 -10.94 22.78
C GLU A 12 -14.69 -10.64 21.27
N ARG A 13 -15.80 -10.06 20.81
CA ARG A 13 -15.97 -9.64 19.40
C ARG A 13 -14.97 -8.56 19.00
N VAL A 14 -14.75 -7.56 19.86
CA VAL A 14 -13.75 -6.52 19.64
C VAL A 14 -12.35 -7.13 19.52
N SER A 15 -11.97 -8.02 20.45
CA SER A 15 -10.69 -8.74 20.41
C SER A 15 -10.50 -9.56 19.13
N HIS A 16 -11.55 -10.23 18.65
CA HIS A 16 -11.51 -10.97 17.38
C HIS A 16 -11.26 -10.04 16.19
N LEU A 17 -11.98 -8.91 16.11
CA LEU A 17 -11.79 -7.91 15.06
C LEU A 17 -10.38 -7.29 15.09
N GLU A 18 -9.80 -7.08 16.29
CA GLU A 18 -8.43 -6.59 16.44
C GLU A 18 -7.39 -7.55 15.87
N GLN A 19 -7.56 -8.86 16.13
CA GLN A 19 -6.68 -9.88 15.56
C GLN A 19 -6.74 -9.89 14.04
N GLN A 20 -7.95 -9.82 13.47
CA GLN A 20 -8.13 -9.71 12.02
C GLN A 20 -7.48 -8.45 11.45
N ALA A 21 -7.67 -7.28 12.09
CA ALA A 21 -7.06 -6.03 11.67
C ALA A 21 -5.52 -6.08 11.70
N LYS A 22 -4.93 -6.78 12.68
CA LYS A 22 -3.48 -6.98 12.77
C LYS A 22 -2.94 -7.85 11.62
N LEU A 23 -3.66 -8.91 11.26
CA LEU A 23 -3.31 -9.77 10.12
C LEU A 23 -3.42 -8.99 8.81
N LEU A 24 -4.56 -8.33 8.57
CA LEU A 24 -4.81 -7.52 7.38
C LEU A 24 -3.73 -6.44 7.19
N LYS A 25 -3.33 -5.77 8.28
CA LYS A 25 -2.23 -4.79 8.26
C LYS A 25 -0.91 -5.40 7.79
N GLY A 26 -0.60 -6.62 8.21
CA GLY A 26 0.59 -7.34 7.79
C GLY A 26 0.56 -7.65 6.29
N GLU A 27 -0.57 -8.15 5.80
CA GLU A 27 -0.79 -8.48 4.39
C GLU A 27 -0.71 -7.24 3.49
N ILE A 28 -1.41 -6.15 3.86
CA ILE A 28 -1.37 -4.89 3.12
C ILE A 28 0.06 -4.36 3.01
N LYS A 29 0.83 -4.40 4.10
CA LYS A 29 2.26 -4.00 4.06
C LYS A 29 3.08 -4.89 3.12
N GLY A 30 2.85 -6.19 3.14
CA GLY A 30 3.51 -7.14 2.25
C GLY A 30 3.21 -6.83 0.78
N LEU A 31 1.94 -6.59 0.45
CA LEU A 31 1.49 -6.24 -0.90
C LEU A 31 2.10 -4.91 -1.37
N ILE A 32 2.09 -3.86 -0.54
CA ILE A 32 2.72 -2.58 -0.88
C ILE A 32 4.21 -2.76 -1.18
N ALA A 33 4.92 -3.55 -0.36
CA ALA A 33 6.34 -3.80 -0.58
C ALA A 33 6.61 -4.55 -1.90
N GLN A 34 5.80 -5.55 -2.23
CA GLN A 34 5.89 -6.29 -3.49
C GLN A 34 5.60 -5.39 -4.69
N LEU A 35 4.55 -4.56 -4.63
CA LEU A 35 4.21 -3.63 -5.70
C LEU A 35 5.31 -2.59 -5.93
N LYS A 36 5.87 -2.03 -4.85
CA LYS A 36 7.00 -1.09 -4.95
C LYS A 36 8.22 -1.75 -5.60
N SER A 37 8.57 -2.96 -5.17
CA SER A 37 9.66 -3.74 -5.76
C SER A 37 9.43 -3.99 -7.26
N TYR A 38 8.22 -4.38 -7.64
CA TYR A 38 7.85 -4.59 -9.04
C TYR A 38 7.97 -3.30 -9.87
N THR A 39 7.45 -2.18 -9.36
CA THR A 39 7.56 -0.89 -10.07
C THR A 39 9.00 -0.42 -10.21
N GLN A 40 9.83 -0.63 -9.18
CA GLN A 40 11.25 -0.29 -9.20
C GLN A 40 12.00 -1.10 -10.26
N ALA A 41 11.79 -2.42 -10.28
CA ALA A 41 12.35 -3.28 -11.32
C ALA A 41 11.87 -2.86 -12.71
N GLY A 42 10.60 -2.52 -12.86
CA GLY A 42 10.04 -1.98 -14.10
C GLY A 42 10.77 -0.71 -14.57
N VAL A 43 11.07 0.22 -13.66
CA VAL A 43 11.82 1.45 -13.99
C VAL A 43 13.25 1.11 -14.43
N GLU A 44 13.93 0.22 -13.73
CA GLU A 44 15.30 -0.21 -14.08
C GLU A 44 15.35 -0.88 -15.45
N TYR A 45 14.45 -1.83 -15.72
CA TYR A 45 14.32 -2.44 -17.05
C TYR A 45 13.93 -1.42 -18.12
N GLY A 46 13.08 -0.46 -17.78
CA GLY A 46 12.71 0.66 -18.63
C GLY A 46 13.93 1.48 -19.05
N GLU A 47 14.79 1.88 -18.11
CA GLU A 47 16.02 2.66 -18.40
C GLU A 47 17.03 1.86 -19.22
N HIS A 48 17.24 0.58 -18.90
CA HIS A 48 18.09 -0.29 -19.71
C HIS A 48 17.55 -0.44 -21.14
N GLY A 49 16.23 -0.61 -21.29
CA GLY A 49 15.54 -0.65 -22.57
C GLY A 49 15.68 0.66 -23.35
N ARG A 50 15.60 1.82 -22.67
CA ARG A 50 15.80 3.15 -23.26
C ARG A 50 17.22 3.33 -23.78
N ALA A 51 18.22 3.01 -22.97
CA ALA A 51 19.63 3.09 -23.35
C ALA A 51 19.95 2.14 -24.53
N PHE A 52 19.35 0.94 -24.53
CA PHE A 52 19.48 0.01 -25.65
C PHE A 52 18.79 0.54 -26.91
N ALA A 53 17.61 1.14 -26.80
CA ALA A 53 16.89 1.77 -27.92
C ALA A 53 17.72 2.88 -28.55
N GLU A 54 18.35 3.74 -27.74
CA GLU A 54 19.19 4.84 -28.22
C GLU A 54 20.41 4.34 -29.00
N LYS A 55 21.13 3.32 -28.49
CA LYS A 55 22.25 2.70 -29.22
C LYS A 55 21.77 2.08 -30.53
N THR A 56 20.67 1.35 -30.48
CA THR A 56 20.05 0.69 -31.63
C THR A 56 19.67 1.70 -32.72
N LEU A 57 19.12 2.87 -32.37
CA LEU A 57 18.83 3.94 -33.32
C LEU A 57 20.08 4.59 -33.92
N GLN A 58 21.18 4.70 -33.15
CA GLN A 58 22.47 5.18 -33.69
C GLN A 58 23.02 4.22 -34.75
N PHE A 59 22.94 2.91 -34.50
CA PHE A 59 23.30 1.89 -35.49
C PHE A 59 22.29 1.80 -36.65
N GLY A 60 21.02 2.10 -36.40
CA GLY A 60 19.96 2.15 -37.41
C GLY A 60 20.29 3.07 -38.60
N ARG A 61 21.03 4.16 -38.35
CA ARG A 61 21.53 5.06 -39.40
C ARG A 61 22.49 4.38 -40.39
N VAL A 62 23.10 3.27 -40.00
CA VAL A 62 24.02 2.47 -40.81
C VAL A 62 23.34 1.18 -41.30
N ILE A 63 22.45 0.61 -40.49
CA ILE A 63 21.74 -0.64 -40.77
C ILE A 63 20.23 -0.41 -40.54
N PRO A 64 19.45 -0.08 -41.59
CA PRO A 64 18.03 0.26 -41.46
C PRO A 64 17.17 -0.80 -40.78
N ALA A 65 17.53 -2.09 -40.90
CA ALA A 65 16.85 -3.19 -40.22
C ALA A 65 16.89 -3.07 -38.67
N ILE A 66 17.90 -2.38 -38.13
CA ILE A 66 18.09 -2.19 -36.69
C ILE A 66 17.26 -0.98 -36.19
N GLU A 67 16.93 -0.02 -37.06
CA GLU A 67 16.13 1.16 -36.70
C GLU A 67 14.72 0.77 -36.18
N GLY A 68 14.08 -0.22 -36.80
CA GLY A 68 12.78 -0.75 -36.36
C GLY A 68 12.82 -1.37 -34.95
N ILE A 69 13.94 -1.97 -34.57
CA ILE A 69 14.16 -2.49 -33.20
C ILE A 69 14.22 -1.32 -32.22
N GLY A 70 14.92 -0.24 -32.57
CA GLY A 70 15.03 0.97 -31.75
C GLY A 70 13.67 1.62 -31.45
N HIS A 71 12.79 1.71 -32.46
CA HIS A 71 11.42 2.20 -32.26
C HIS A 71 10.57 1.27 -31.40
N THR A 72 10.67 -0.04 -31.60
CA THR A 72 9.97 -1.04 -30.79
C THR A 72 10.37 -0.94 -29.32
N LEU A 73 11.67 -0.81 -29.03
CA LEU A 73 12.20 -0.66 -27.68
C LEU A 73 11.73 0.64 -27.01
N LYS A 74 11.64 1.75 -27.76
CA LYS A 74 11.02 2.98 -27.25
C LYS A 74 9.54 2.78 -26.90
N GLY A 75 8.80 2.06 -27.75
CA GLY A 75 7.41 1.69 -27.48
C GLY A 75 7.27 0.86 -26.19
N LEU A 76 8.15 -0.13 -26.00
CA LEU A 76 8.20 -0.95 -24.79
C LEU A 76 8.53 -0.11 -23.55
N HIS A 77 9.50 0.80 -23.62
CA HIS A 77 9.81 1.71 -22.53
C HIS A 77 8.60 2.54 -22.11
N ASN A 78 7.88 3.13 -23.08
CA ASN A 78 6.67 3.91 -22.81
C ASN A 78 5.56 3.06 -22.18
N LEU A 79 5.40 1.82 -22.65
CA LEU A 79 4.44 0.88 -22.09
C LEU A 79 4.78 0.53 -20.63
N VAL A 80 6.04 0.24 -20.34
CA VAL A 80 6.52 -0.06 -18.98
C VAL A 80 6.26 1.13 -18.04
N ASN A 81 6.57 2.35 -18.47
CA ASN A 81 6.27 3.55 -17.67
C ASN A 81 4.76 3.73 -17.42
N THR A 82 3.94 3.45 -18.43
CA THR A 82 2.47 3.51 -18.30
C THR A 82 1.95 2.47 -17.31
N VAL A 83 2.45 1.23 -17.41
CA VAL A 83 2.08 0.15 -16.48
C VAL A 83 2.51 0.52 -15.06
N ASN A 84 3.75 0.99 -14.87
CA ASN A 84 4.24 1.42 -13.56
C ASN A 84 3.38 2.55 -12.96
N ALA A 85 3.02 3.55 -13.77
CA ALA A 85 2.13 4.62 -13.32
C ALA A 85 0.75 4.09 -12.90
N GLN A 86 0.18 3.15 -13.67
CA GLN A 86 -1.10 2.54 -13.33
C GLN A 86 -1.03 1.65 -12.09
N VAL A 87 0.05 0.88 -11.91
CA VAL A 87 0.27 0.06 -10.72
C VAL A 87 0.34 0.95 -9.47
N THR A 88 1.08 2.06 -9.55
CA THR A 88 1.16 3.01 -8.44
C THR A 88 -0.20 3.62 -8.12
N ALA A 89 -0.88 4.21 -9.11
CA ALA A 89 -2.12 4.93 -8.90
C ALA A 89 -3.32 4.04 -8.53
N ARG A 90 -3.38 2.80 -9.07
CA ARG A 90 -4.55 1.92 -8.88
C ARG A 90 -4.37 0.87 -7.80
N LEU A 91 -3.13 0.55 -7.41
CA LEU A 91 -2.85 -0.52 -6.45
C LEU A 91 -2.08 0.02 -5.24
N THR A 92 -0.93 0.65 -5.45
CA THR A 92 -0.05 1.07 -4.35
C THR A 92 -0.70 2.18 -3.50
N GLU A 93 -1.16 3.27 -4.11
CA GLU A 93 -1.76 4.40 -3.40
C GLU A 93 -3.03 4.00 -2.62
N PRO A 94 -3.99 3.24 -3.18
CA PRO A 94 -5.16 2.78 -2.43
C PRO A 94 -4.80 1.87 -1.25
N LEU A 95 -3.80 0.99 -1.40
CA LEU A 95 -3.34 0.14 -0.30
C LEU A 95 -2.65 0.97 0.79
N GLU A 96 -1.92 2.03 0.43
CA GLU A 96 -1.32 2.95 1.39
C GLU A 96 -2.38 3.75 2.16
N ALA A 97 -3.45 4.19 1.48
CA ALA A 97 -4.59 4.84 2.11
C ALA A 97 -5.28 3.88 3.10
N LEU A 98 -5.57 2.64 2.68
CA LEU A 98 -6.15 1.62 3.56
C LEU A 98 -5.25 1.33 4.77
N LEU A 99 -3.93 1.30 4.58
CA LEU A 99 -2.98 1.13 5.68
C LEU A 99 -3.01 2.32 6.66
N ALA A 100 -3.25 3.53 6.17
CA ALA A 100 -3.42 4.72 6.99
C ALA A 100 -4.70 4.64 7.84
N ASP A 101 -5.82 4.22 7.24
CA ASP A 101 -7.09 4.02 7.94
C ASP A 101 -6.95 2.97 9.06
N VAL A 102 -6.28 1.84 8.78
CA VAL A 102 -6.00 0.82 9.80
C VAL A 102 -5.13 1.35 10.94
N LYS A 103 -4.20 2.29 10.66
CA LYS A 103 -3.42 2.95 11.73
C LYS A 103 -4.30 3.90 12.55
N GLN A 104 -5.22 4.62 11.91
CA GLN A 104 -6.14 5.53 12.59
C GLN A 104 -7.10 4.76 13.52
N LEU A 105 -7.62 3.62 13.08
CA LEU A 105 -8.43 2.73 13.93
C LEU A 105 -7.69 2.34 15.22
N LYS A 106 -6.38 2.06 15.13
CA LYS A 106 -5.56 1.79 16.33
C LYS A 106 -5.48 2.99 17.27
N VAL A 107 -5.35 4.21 16.74
CA VAL A 107 -5.31 5.43 17.55
C VAL A 107 -6.64 5.66 18.26
N MET A 108 -7.76 5.52 17.54
CA MET A 108 -9.10 5.64 18.11
C MET A 108 -9.35 4.60 19.20
N LYS A 109 -8.92 3.36 18.97
CA LYS A 109 -8.98 2.28 19.95
C LYS A 109 -8.23 2.65 21.24
N ASN A 110 -6.97 3.06 21.12
CA ASN A 110 -6.17 3.45 22.28
C ASN A 110 -6.81 4.62 23.07
N ALA A 111 -7.45 5.57 22.37
CA ALA A 111 -8.17 6.66 23.02
C ALA A 111 -9.42 6.16 23.76
N LEU A 112 -10.11 5.15 23.21
CA LEU A 112 -11.27 4.52 23.84
C LEU A 112 -10.87 3.73 25.10
N GLU A 113 -9.79 2.93 25.03
CA GLU A 113 -9.23 2.23 26.19
C GLU A 113 -8.85 3.20 27.32
N HIS A 114 -8.24 4.34 26.98
CA HIS A 114 -7.89 5.35 27.97
C HIS A 114 -9.12 6.01 28.62
N SER A 115 -10.15 6.26 27.82
CA SER A 115 -11.43 6.79 28.33
C SER A 115 -12.17 5.78 29.22
N GLU A 116 -12.05 4.48 28.92
CA GLU A 116 -12.61 3.41 29.74
C GLU A 116 -11.90 3.33 31.10
N ASP A 117 -10.57 3.38 31.11
CA ASP A 117 -9.76 3.43 32.33
C ASP A 117 -10.12 4.65 33.20
N ASP A 118 -10.21 5.84 32.58
CA ASP A 118 -10.60 7.08 33.27
C ASP A 118 -12.01 6.97 33.89
N HIS A 119 -12.94 6.32 33.18
CA HIS A 119 -14.30 6.09 33.67
C HIS A 119 -14.32 5.16 34.89
N TYR A 120 -13.59 4.03 34.86
CA TYR A 120 -13.47 3.13 36.00
C TYR A 120 -12.81 3.81 37.22
N VAL A 121 -11.77 4.62 36.99
CA VAL A 121 -11.15 5.42 38.05
C VAL A 121 -12.16 6.40 38.64
N TRP A 122 -12.95 7.09 37.82
CA TRP A 122 -13.99 8.01 38.31
C TRP A 122 -15.09 7.29 39.11
N LEU A 123 -15.58 6.16 38.61
CA LEU A 123 -16.58 5.32 39.29
C LEU A 123 -16.08 4.87 40.67
N SER A 124 -14.85 4.36 40.73
CA SER A 124 -14.26 3.89 41.99
C SER A 124 -14.13 5.00 43.04
N LYS A 125 -13.82 6.24 42.61
CA LYS A 125 -13.78 7.42 43.49
C LYS A 125 -15.16 7.90 43.93
N SER A 126 -16.19 7.70 43.11
CA SER A 126 -17.55 8.17 43.39
C SER A 126 -18.35 7.21 44.29
N LEU A 127 -17.90 5.96 44.39
CA LEU A 127 -18.48 4.90 45.23
C LEU A 127 -17.82 4.80 46.62
N GLN A 128 -16.77 5.59 46.90
CA GLN A 128 -16.12 5.74 48.21
C GLN A 128 -16.68 6.95 48.95
#